data_AF-A0A0G0GPG2-F1
#
_entry.id   AF-A0A0G0GPG2-F1
#
_cell.length_a   1.000
_cell.length_b   1.000
_cell.length_c   1.000
_cell.angle_alpha   90.00
_cell.angle_beta   90.00
_cell.angle_gamma   90.00
#
_symmetry.space_group_name_H-M   'P 1'
#
loop_
_entity.id
_entity.type
_entity.pdbx_description
1 polymer ?
#
loop_
_entity_poly.entity_id
_entity_poly.type
_entity_poly.pdbx_seq_one_letter_code
_entity_poly.pdbx_strand_id
1 'polypeptide(L)'
;MIRAYRKKPIKIRNINYQKLLLLTIKEKYFSLFLGLLASLIITSLTYKIFLKNIRINLAFKMPTFKFGSKTVKNKVVVQKPLKTYVVAEGDDLWNIAEKFYGSGFNAYDISIANKISDSSNLE
;
A
#
# COMPACT_ATOMS: atom_id res chain seq x y z
N MET A 1 20.53 -18.64 34.28
CA MET A 1 20.93 -17.29 33.81
C MET A 1 20.73 -17.26 32.30
N ILE A 2 19.70 -16.59 31.78
CA ILE A 2 19.36 -16.58 30.34
C ILE A 2 19.92 -15.29 29.73
N ARG A 3 20.83 -15.42 28.74
CA ARG A 3 21.35 -14.28 27.99
C ARG A 3 20.47 -14.04 26.76
N ALA A 4 19.73 -12.95 26.76
CA ALA A 4 19.01 -12.47 25.59
C ALA A 4 19.99 -11.80 24.62
N TYR A 5 20.11 -12.33 23.40
CA TYR A 5 20.87 -11.71 22.32
C TYR A 5 20.00 -10.65 21.62
N ARG A 6 20.34 -9.38 21.82
CA ARG A 6 19.70 -8.24 21.15
C ARG A 6 20.19 -8.18 19.69
N LYS A 7 19.33 -8.51 18.72
CA LYS A 7 19.60 -8.20 17.30
C LYS A 7 19.61 -6.67 17.15
N LYS A 8 20.68 -6.11 16.58
CA LYS A 8 20.76 -4.66 16.31
C LYS A 8 19.67 -4.29 15.28
N PRO A 9 18.94 -3.17 15.48
CA PRO A 9 17.94 -2.75 14.52
C PRO A 9 18.60 -2.48 13.16
N ILE A 10 18.03 -3.10 12.12
CA ILE A 10 18.50 -2.93 10.74
C ILE A 10 18.10 -1.52 10.33
N LYS A 11 19.06 -0.60 10.21
CA LYS A 11 18.80 0.75 9.68
C LYS A 11 18.27 0.63 8.25
N ILE A 12 16.97 0.82 8.07
CA ILE A 12 16.35 0.95 6.76
C ILE A 12 16.90 2.25 6.17
N ARG A 13 17.79 2.14 5.18
CA ARG A 13 18.31 3.31 4.47
C ARG A 13 17.11 4.01 3.82
N ASN A 14 16.98 5.32 4.01
CA ASN A 14 15.96 6.13 3.34
C ASN A 14 16.24 6.12 1.82
N ILE A 15 15.69 5.12 1.11
CA ILE A 15 15.88 4.94 -0.33
C ILE A 15 14.85 5.80 -1.04
N ASN A 16 15.31 6.83 -1.75
CA ASN A 16 14.46 7.58 -2.64
C ASN A 16 14.19 6.73 -3.90
N TYR A 17 13.08 5.98 -3.89
CA TYR A 17 12.67 5.09 -4.97
C TYR A 17 12.44 5.82 -6.30
N GLN A 18 12.00 7.08 -6.26
CA GLN A 18 11.82 7.88 -7.48
C GLN A 18 13.15 8.11 -8.19
N LYS A 19 14.19 8.49 -7.43
CA LYS A 19 15.54 8.68 -7.95
C LYS A 19 16.16 7.37 -8.40
N LEU A 20 15.98 6.29 -7.64
CA LEU A 20 16.49 4.97 -7.99
C LEU A 20 15.90 4.48 -9.32
N LEU A 21 14.58 4.61 -9.48
CA LEU A 21 13.88 4.23 -10.70
C LEU A 21 14.39 5.00 -11.92
N LEU A 22 14.56 6.33 -11.81
CA LEU A 22 15.11 7.15 -12.89
C LEU A 22 16.53 6.73 -13.26
N LEU A 23 17.38 6.43 -12.28
CA LEU A 23 18.73 5.94 -12.51
C LEU A 23 18.72 4.57 -13.20
N THR A 24 17.87 3.64 -12.75
CA THR A 24 17.73 2.32 -13.37
C THR A 24 17.22 2.40 -14.81
N ILE A 25 16.22 3.26 -15.08
CA ILE A 25 15.73 3.48 -16.44
C ILE A 25 16.83 4.10 -17.31
N LYS A 26 17.57 5.10 -16.81
CA LYS A 26 18.64 5.74 -17.56
C LYS A 26 19.80 4.79 -17.85
N GLU A 27 20.13 3.88 -16.93
CA GLU A 27 21.17 2.86 -17.12
C GLU A 27 20.75 1.77 -18.11
N LYS A 28 19.46 1.39 -18.11
CA LYS A 28 18.92 0.24 -18.86
C LYS A 28 17.89 0.61 -19.94
N TYR A 29 17.90 1.86 -20.42
CA TYR A 29 16.88 2.35 -21.36
C TYR A 29 16.88 1.58 -22.68
N PHE A 30 18.04 1.09 -23.12
CA PHE A 30 18.17 0.37 -24.38
C PHE A 30 17.36 -0.94 -24.38
N SER A 31 17.49 -1.76 -23.33
CA SER A 31 16.71 -3.00 -23.18
C SER A 31 15.22 -2.73 -22.99
N LEU A 32 14.86 -1.66 -22.27
CA LEU A 32 13.47 -1.26 -22.08
C LEU A 32 12.81 -0.86 -23.41
N PHE A 33 13.51 -0.02 -24.19
CA PHE A 33 13.04 0.40 -25.51
C PHE A 33 12.94 -0.77 -26.49
N LEU A 34 13.95 -1.64 -26.52
CA LEU A 34 13.98 -2.81 -27.39
C LEU A 34 12.83 -3.77 -27.09
N GLY A 35 12.52 -4.00 -25.80
CA GLY A 35 11.38 -4.80 -25.38
C GLY A 35 10.04 -4.18 -25.78
N LEU A 36 9.90 -2.87 -25.62
CA LEU A 36 8.69 -2.14 -26.01
C LEU A 36 8.48 -2.19 -27.54
N LEU A 37 9.55 -1.99 -28.31
CA LEU A 37 9.52 -2.06 -29.77
C LEU A 37 9.14 -3.48 -30.26
N ALA A 38 9.77 -4.51 -29.68
CA ALA A 38 9.43 -5.90 -30.00
C ALA A 38 7.97 -6.23 -29.67
N SER A 39 7.48 -5.77 -28.51
CA SER A 39 6.08 -5.92 -28.13
C SER A 39 5.14 -5.27 -29.14
N LEU A 40 5.42 -4.05 -29.59
CA LEU A 40 4.58 -3.35 -30.58
C LEU A 40 4.51 -4.09 -31.91
N ILE A 41 5.63 -4.66 -32.37
CA ILE A 41 5.68 -5.44 -33.61
C ILE A 41 4.84 -6.71 -33.49
N ILE A 42 4.99 -7.44 -32.38
CA ILE A 42 4.22 -8.66 -32.11
C ILE A 42 2.72 -8.34 -32.01
N THR A 43 2.36 -7.28 -31.28
CA THR A 43 0.98 -6.80 -31.17
C THR A 43 0.43 -6.42 -32.53
N SER A 44 1.18 -5.68 -33.36
CA SER A 44 0.75 -5.28 -34.70
C SER A 44 0.52 -6.48 -35.63
N LEU A 45 1.41 -7.47 -35.62
CA LEU A 45 1.32 -8.65 -36.49
C LEU A 45 0.14 -9.54 -36.10
N THR A 46 -0.09 -9.69 -34.81
CA THR A 46 -1.18 -10.53 -34.28
C THR A 46 -2.51 -9.78 -34.17
N TYR A 47 -2.53 -8.44 -34.25
CA TYR A 47 -3.70 -7.57 -34.07
C TYR A 47 -4.91 -8.04 -34.86
N LYS A 48 -4.76 -8.26 -36.17
CA LYS A 48 -5.89 -8.60 -37.04
C LYS A 48 -6.53 -9.96 -36.69
N ILE A 49 -5.70 -10.94 -36.31
CA ILE A 49 -6.13 -12.29 -35.93
C ILE A 49 -6.75 -12.28 -34.53
N PHE A 50 -6.09 -11.59 -33.59
CA PHE A 50 -6.50 -11.46 -32.21
C PHE A 50 -7.82 -10.68 -32.08
N LEU A 51 -7.97 -9.51 -32.72
CA LEU A 51 -9.21 -8.73 -32.65
C LEU A 51 -10.39 -9.37 -33.36
N LYS A 52 -10.17 -10.09 -34.47
CA LYS A 52 -11.26 -10.80 -35.14
C LYS A 52 -11.82 -11.95 -34.29
N ASN A 53 -10.95 -12.61 -33.52
CA ASN A 53 -11.33 -13.77 -32.71
C ASN A 53 -11.74 -13.40 -31.28
N ILE A 54 -11.54 -12.15 -30.86
CA ILE A 54 -11.85 -11.70 -29.51
C ILE A 54 -13.08 -10.79 -29.56
N ARG A 55 -14.20 -11.34 -29.12
CA ARG A 55 -15.32 -10.55 -28.64
C ARG A 55 -14.87 -9.88 -27.34
N ILE A 56 -14.27 -8.69 -27.44
CA ILE A 56 -13.85 -7.89 -26.28
C ILE A 56 -15.11 -7.39 -25.57
N ASN A 57 -15.75 -8.25 -24.78
CA ASN A 57 -16.66 -7.79 -23.74
C ASN A 57 -15.79 -7.19 -22.63
N LEU A 58 -15.37 -5.94 -22.84
CA LEU A 58 -14.64 -5.12 -21.88
C LEU A 58 -15.58 -4.67 -20.75
N ALA A 59 -16.36 -5.60 -20.21
CA ALA A 59 -16.86 -5.46 -18.86
C ALA A 59 -15.66 -5.70 -17.94
N PHE A 60 -14.80 -4.69 -17.85
CA PHE A 60 -13.82 -4.54 -16.78
C PHE A 60 -14.63 -4.55 -15.48
N LYS A 61 -14.93 -5.75 -14.98
CA LYS A 61 -15.50 -5.95 -13.66
C LYS A 61 -14.39 -5.58 -12.69
N MET A 62 -14.17 -4.27 -12.52
CA MET A 62 -13.52 -3.80 -11.32
C MET A 62 -14.26 -4.48 -10.18
N PRO A 63 -13.55 -5.08 -9.20
CA PRO A 63 -14.18 -5.35 -7.93
C PRO A 63 -14.76 -4.02 -7.49
N THR A 64 -16.07 -3.89 -7.58
CA THR A 64 -16.76 -2.78 -6.95
C THR A 64 -16.55 -3.06 -5.48
N PHE A 65 -15.48 -2.49 -4.92
CA PHE A 65 -15.37 -2.31 -3.49
C PHE A 65 -16.52 -1.40 -3.15
N LYS A 66 -17.68 -2.02 -2.91
CA LYS A 66 -18.73 -1.46 -2.10
C LYS A 66 -18.09 -1.34 -0.72
N PHE A 67 -17.32 -0.26 -0.52
CA PHE A 67 -17.24 0.34 0.80
C PHE A 67 -18.69 0.45 1.20
N GLY A 68 -19.13 -0.46 2.07
CA GLY A 68 -20.46 -0.38 2.61
C GLY A 68 -20.55 1.02 3.14
N SER A 69 -21.31 1.87 2.44
CA SER A 69 -21.81 3.09 3.02
C SER A 69 -22.57 2.54 4.22
N LYS A 70 -21.90 2.56 5.37
CA LYS A 70 -22.57 2.43 6.65
C LYS A 70 -23.53 3.59 6.57
N THR A 71 -24.76 3.27 6.20
CA THR A 71 -25.89 4.15 6.40
C THR A 71 -25.67 4.69 7.79
N VAL A 72 -25.48 6.00 7.88
CA VAL A 72 -25.40 6.70 9.14
C VAL A 72 -26.80 6.58 9.73
N LYS A 73 -27.12 5.40 10.27
CA LYS A 73 -28.00 5.32 11.42
C LYS A 73 -27.35 6.30 12.38
N ASN A 74 -28.09 7.34 12.75
CA ASN A 74 -27.77 8.19 13.89
C ASN A 74 -27.57 7.27 15.09
N LYS A 75 -26.36 6.72 15.19
CA LYS A 75 -25.85 6.05 16.35
C LYS A 75 -25.63 7.24 17.25
N VAL A 76 -26.57 7.45 18.17
CA VAL A 76 -26.38 8.28 19.35
C VAL A 76 -24.92 8.08 19.73
N VAL A 77 -24.12 9.15 19.59
CA VAL A 77 -22.69 9.12 19.85
C VAL A 77 -22.59 8.96 21.35
N VAL A 78 -22.71 7.72 21.82
CA VAL A 78 -22.17 7.31 23.09
C VAL A 78 -20.68 7.55 22.91
N GLN A 79 -20.23 8.72 23.38
CA GLN A 79 -18.83 9.11 23.37
C GLN A 79 -18.08 7.98 24.05
N LYS A 80 -17.45 7.13 23.24
CA LYS A 80 -16.56 6.11 23.77
C LYS A 80 -15.47 6.90 24.49
N PRO A 81 -15.19 6.61 25.77
CA PRO A 81 -14.18 7.35 26.50
C PRO A 81 -12.87 7.32 25.70
N LEU A 82 -12.23 8.49 25.60
CA LEU A 82 -10.94 8.60 24.93
C LEU A 82 -9.99 7.58 25.59
N LYS A 83 -9.47 6.65 24.79
CA LYS A 83 -8.56 5.62 25.24
C LYS A 83 -7.16 6.02 24.84
N THR A 84 -6.35 6.40 25.83
CA THR A 84 -4.92 6.63 25.63
C THR A 84 -4.20 5.30 25.61
N TYR A 85 -3.35 5.10 24.61
CA TYR A 85 -2.47 3.94 24.51
C TYR A 85 -1.02 4.45 24.53
N VAL A 86 -0.20 3.88 25.41
CA VAL A 86 1.24 4.13 25.43
C VAL A 86 1.89 3.10 24.53
N VAL A 87 2.61 3.56 23.51
CA VAL A 87 3.28 2.71 22.53
C VAL A 87 4.41 1.93 23.22
N ALA A 88 4.53 0.64 22.94
CA ALA A 88 5.66 -0.18 23.36
C ALA A 88 6.67 -0.37 22.21
N GLU A 89 7.93 -0.67 22.55
CA GLU A 89 8.96 -0.95 21.55
C GLU A 89 8.54 -2.09 20.60
N GLY A 90 8.45 -1.80 19.31
CA GLY A 90 8.02 -2.75 18.27
C GLY A 90 6.53 -2.67 17.89
N ASP A 91 5.75 -1.82 18.54
CA ASP A 91 4.39 -1.50 18.07
C ASP A 91 4.44 -0.66 16.78
N ASP A 92 3.43 -0.86 15.92
CA ASP A 92 3.16 0.01 14.78
C ASP A 92 1.69 0.45 14.80
N LEU A 93 1.37 1.51 14.04
CA LEU A 93 0.00 2.04 13.99
C LEU A 93 -1.01 1.02 13.45
N TRP A 94 -0.56 0.06 12.62
CA TRP A 94 -1.42 -0.95 12.03
C TRP A 94 -1.92 -1.94 13.09
N ASN A 95 -1.00 -2.52 13.86
CA ASN A 95 -1.27 -3.45 14.95
C ASN A 95 -2.09 -2.79 16.06
N ILE A 96 -1.80 -1.50 16.36
CA ILE A 96 -2.61 -0.69 17.28
C ILE A 96 -4.03 -0.55 16.72
N ALA A 97 -4.19 -0.20 15.44
CA ALA A 97 -5.51 -0.07 14.82
C ALA A 97 -6.28 -1.39 14.79
N GLU A 98 -5.64 -2.51 14.47
CA GLU A 98 -6.26 -3.84 14.51
C GLU A 98 -6.74 -4.20 15.92
N LYS A 99 -5.90 -3.94 16.94
CA LYS A 99 -6.22 -4.23 18.34
C LYS A 99 -7.42 -3.43 18.88
N PHE A 100 -7.56 -2.17 18.47
CA PHE A 100 -8.58 -1.27 19.03
C PHE A 100 -9.83 -1.09 18.14
N TYR A 101 -9.71 -1.30 16.83
CA TYR A 101 -10.77 -1.08 15.84
C TYR A 101 -11.12 -2.34 15.05
N GLY A 102 -10.40 -3.44 15.24
CA GLY A 102 -10.62 -4.71 14.54
C GLY A 102 -10.09 -4.74 13.11
N SER A 103 -9.46 -3.67 12.64
CA SER A 103 -8.82 -3.59 11.31
C SER A 103 -7.72 -2.52 11.29
N GLY A 104 -6.68 -2.73 10.49
CA GLY A 104 -5.56 -1.79 10.34
C GLY A 104 -5.89 -0.49 9.59
N PHE A 105 -7.05 -0.40 8.92
CA PHE A 105 -7.43 0.78 8.12
C PHE A 105 -7.50 2.08 8.92
N ASN A 106 -7.75 1.99 10.22
CA ASN A 106 -7.83 3.16 11.09
C ASN A 106 -6.44 3.66 11.53
N ALA A 107 -5.34 3.04 11.09
CA ALA A 107 -3.98 3.52 11.37
C ALA A 107 -3.77 4.95 10.84
N TYR A 108 -4.37 5.28 9.70
CA TYR A 108 -4.37 6.64 9.14
C TYR A 108 -5.15 7.63 10.02
N ASP A 109 -6.31 7.23 10.52
CA ASP A 109 -7.10 8.10 11.41
C ASP A 109 -6.35 8.38 12.72
N ILE A 110 -5.64 7.36 13.25
CA ILE A 110 -4.79 7.49 14.45
C ILE A 110 -3.62 8.45 14.17
N SER A 111 -2.97 8.35 13.00
CA SER A 111 -1.85 9.23 12.68
C SER A 111 -2.28 10.69 12.54
N ILE A 112 -3.42 10.95 11.88
CA ILE A 112 -3.98 12.30 11.74
C ILE A 112 -4.39 12.87 13.10
N ALA A 113 -5.08 12.08 13.93
CA ALA A 113 -5.52 12.52 15.26
C ALA A 113 -4.36 12.89 16.19
N ASN A 114 -3.22 12.19 16.08
CA ASN A 114 -2.04 12.38 16.92
C ASN A 114 -0.89 13.14 16.21
N LYS A 115 -1.14 13.67 15.01
CA LYS A 115 -0.14 14.39 14.18
C LYS A 115 1.17 13.61 13.97
N ILE A 116 1.07 12.30 13.79
CA ILE A 116 2.22 11.42 13.57
C ILE A 116 2.57 11.47 12.08
N SER A 117 3.71 12.09 11.75
CA SER A 117 4.19 12.23 10.37
C SER A 117 4.93 11.00 9.84
N ASP A 118 5.52 10.21 10.74
CA ASP A 118 6.21 8.96 10.41
C ASP A 118 5.60 7.82 11.23
N SER A 119 4.81 6.97 10.58
CA SER A 119 4.18 5.80 11.21
C SER A 119 5.20 4.76 11.69
N SER A 120 6.46 4.87 11.26
CA SER A 120 7.57 3.98 11.62
C SER A 120 8.32 4.44 12.86
N ASN A 121 8.12 5.67 13.31
CA ASN A 121 8.74 6.21 14.51
C ASN A 121 7.68 6.67 15.51
N LEU A 122 7.27 5.72 16.36
CA LEU A 122 6.37 5.95 17.47
C LEU A 122 7.23 5.95 18.74
N GLU A 123 7.56 7.15 19.24
CA GLU A 123 8.32 7.36 20.49
C GLU A 123 7.39 7.78 21.65
#